data_AF-A0A7I4YKD3-F1
#
_entry.id   AF-A0A7I4YKD3-F1
#
_cell.length_a   1.000
_cell.length_b   1.000
_cell.length_c   1.000
_cell.angle_alpha   90.00
_cell.angle_beta   90.00
_cell.angle_gamma   90.00
#
_symmetry.space_group_name_H-M   'P 1'
#
loop_
_entity.id
_entity.type
_entity.pdbx_description
1 polymer ?
#
loop_
_entity_poly.entity_id
_entity_poly.type
_entity_poly.pdbx_seq_one_letter_code
_entity_poly.pdbx_strand_id
1 'polypeptide(L)'
;MVICVICQKALTQLNGKRSSAARTQNVVLLMSLSLAGYVDLERARSLVEKATKRQAYVCHIHVVQAAQYISAEMVMYGKRFAHFEDPSASGRTAYVTDGDIPQELVNAINRMAEGITAVTFRDVSRFLNDALKRYYATSLWEVKVETDVGGDAHPMGDDGGKPKNLSEILYPNGAIKSSGSDEDIHQRAISTSSFDEFAPDDDTEYASLPMSDHPPSLQETDPEALDRYYLVKGNLLMQLFRLCPRCGHKLSAVQLTPTGTAAIVNFVCEDCYVHQPYVKRWESQERDTIQREELLFKCET
;
A
#
# COMPACT_ATOMS: atom_id res chain seq x y z
N MET A 1 9.36 19.89 23.90
CA MET A 1 8.15 19.10 24.20
C MET A 1 6.96 19.75 23.50
N VAL A 2 6.03 18.96 22.97
CA VAL A 2 4.81 19.45 22.30
C VAL A 2 3.59 18.76 22.92
N ILE A 3 2.40 19.33 22.73
CA ILE A 3 1.16 18.81 23.29
C ILE A 3 0.27 18.32 22.16
N CYS A 4 -0.30 17.12 22.32
CA CYS A 4 -1.26 16.61 21.36
C CYS A 4 -2.57 17.39 21.48
N VAL A 5 -3.03 17.96 20.37
CA VAL A 5 -4.26 18.75 20.34
C VAL A 5 -5.52 17.92 20.64
N ILE A 6 -5.45 16.60 20.48
CA ILE A 6 -6.56 15.67 20.70
C ILE A 6 -6.57 15.21 22.16
N CYS A 7 -5.57 14.47 22.63
CA CYS A 7 -5.56 13.92 24.00
C CYS A 7 -4.94 14.83 25.07
N GLN A 8 -4.39 15.99 24.70
CA GLN A 8 -3.71 16.93 25.60
C GLN A 8 -2.48 16.36 26.35
N LYS A 9 -2.02 15.15 26.03
CA LYS A 9 -0.79 14.58 26.60
C LYS A 9 0.44 15.25 25.99
N ALA A 10 1.48 15.44 26.82
CA ALA A 10 2.78 15.90 26.38
C ALA A 10 3.52 14.76 25.65
N LEU A 11 4.18 15.10 24.54
CA LEU A 11 4.98 14.18 23.74
C LEU A 11 6.27 14.83 23.27
N THR A 12 7.25 13.99 22.96
CA THR A 12 8.41 14.40 22.18
C THR A 12 7.96 14.68 20.74
N GLN A 13 8.69 15.52 20.01
CA GLN A 13 8.33 15.85 18.62
C GLN A 13 8.37 14.61 17.71
N LEU A 14 9.19 13.60 18.05
CA LEU A 14 9.30 12.33 17.32
C LEU A 14 8.04 11.44 17.48
N ASN A 15 7.25 11.66 18.54
CA ASN A 15 6.08 10.82 18.85
C ASN A 15 4.76 11.42 18.34
N GLY A 16 4.82 12.47 17.51
CA GLY A 16 3.66 13.08 16.92
C GLY A 16 3.94 13.77 15.60
N LYS A 17 2.88 13.96 14.82
CA LYS A 17 2.95 14.68 13.55
C LYS A 17 2.21 16.00 13.65
N ARG A 18 2.64 16.98 12.85
CA ARG A 18 1.82 18.17 12.59
C ARG A 18 0.57 17.75 11.82
N SER A 19 -0.57 18.30 12.22
CA SER A 19 -1.82 18.18 11.47
C SER A 19 -1.71 18.89 10.11
N SER A 20 -2.59 18.52 9.19
CA SER A 20 -2.54 19.01 7.82
C SER A 20 -2.95 20.48 7.73
N ALA A 21 -2.38 21.23 6.79
CA ALA A 21 -2.95 22.52 6.40
C ALA A 21 -4.30 22.36 5.67
N ALA A 22 -4.54 21.20 5.06
CA ALA A 22 -5.78 20.91 4.37
C ALA A 22 -6.88 20.60 5.38
N ARG A 23 -7.91 21.45 5.42
CA ARG A 23 -9.06 21.28 6.33
C ARG A 23 -9.74 19.91 6.15
N THR A 24 -9.89 19.44 4.91
CA THR A 24 -10.51 18.12 4.60
C THR A 24 -9.78 16.97 5.28
N GLN A 25 -8.43 16.98 5.32
CA GLN A 25 -7.64 15.94 5.96
C GLN A 25 -7.82 15.92 7.49
N ASN A 26 -7.98 17.10 8.11
CA ASN A 26 -8.26 17.20 9.54
C ASN A 26 -9.70 16.77 9.87
N VAL A 27 -10.65 17.03 8.97
CA VAL A 27 -12.02 16.49 9.09
C VAL A 27 -12.01 14.98 9.02
N VAL A 28 -11.34 14.36 8.04
CA VAL A 28 -11.21 12.89 7.96
C VAL A 28 -10.64 12.33 9.27
N LEU A 29 -9.51 12.87 9.75
CA LEU A 29 -8.90 12.43 11.01
C LEU A 29 -9.88 12.51 12.20
N LEU A 30 -10.48 13.69 12.43
CA LEU A 30 -11.25 13.96 13.63
C LEU A 30 -12.63 13.28 13.61
N MET A 31 -13.28 13.22 12.45
CA MET A 31 -14.58 12.56 12.32
C MET A 31 -14.42 11.05 12.39
N SER A 32 -13.38 10.46 11.80
CA SER A 32 -13.09 9.04 11.96
C SER A 32 -12.78 8.66 13.41
N LEU A 33 -12.05 9.50 14.16
CA LEU A 33 -11.85 9.29 15.60
C LEU A 33 -13.15 9.37 16.40
N SER A 34 -14.07 10.24 15.99
CA SER A 34 -15.37 10.38 16.64
C SER A 34 -16.29 9.20 16.36
N LEU A 35 -16.35 8.75 15.11
CA LEU A 35 -17.08 7.54 14.72
C LEU A 35 -16.51 6.29 15.41
N ALA A 36 -15.20 6.24 15.63
CA ALA A 36 -14.55 5.17 16.38
C ALA A 36 -14.70 5.28 17.91
N GLY A 37 -15.34 6.33 18.42
CA GLY A 37 -15.59 6.52 19.86
C GLY A 37 -14.42 7.07 20.67
N TYR A 38 -13.28 7.42 20.05
CA TYR A 38 -12.11 7.95 20.76
C TYR A 38 -12.25 9.43 21.15
N VAL A 39 -13.10 10.18 20.44
CA VAL A 39 -13.31 11.61 20.68
C VAL A 39 -14.79 11.95 20.54
N ASP A 40 -15.35 12.65 21.51
CA ASP A 40 -16.70 13.21 21.40
C ASP A 40 -16.88 14.08 20.14
N LEU A 41 -18.07 14.05 19.51
CA LEU A 41 -18.35 14.73 18.25
C LEU A 41 -18.19 16.25 18.35
N GLU A 42 -18.76 16.89 19.38
CA GLU A 42 -18.68 18.34 19.53
C GLU A 42 -17.23 18.78 19.72
N ARG A 43 -16.49 18.02 20.54
CA ARG A 43 -15.05 18.22 20.71
C ARG A 43 -14.30 18.03 19.39
N ALA A 44 -14.54 16.95 18.64
CA ALA A 44 -13.90 16.69 17.37
C ALA A 44 -14.13 17.84 16.36
N ARG A 45 -15.36 18.36 16.27
CA ARG A 45 -15.72 19.48 15.40
C ARG A 45 -14.97 20.76 15.79
N SER A 46 -14.93 21.10 17.08
CA SER A 46 -14.20 22.28 17.58
C SER A 46 -12.69 22.22 17.30
N LEU A 47 -12.11 21.01 17.26
CA LEU A 47 -10.69 20.81 17.03
C LEU A 47 -10.27 21.00 15.56
N VAL A 48 -11.19 20.90 14.59
CA VAL A 48 -10.86 20.99 13.16
C VAL A 48 -10.18 22.32 12.83
N GLU A 49 -10.73 23.43 13.32
CA GLU A 49 -10.19 24.76 13.04
C GLU A 49 -8.82 24.95 13.69
N LYS A 50 -8.69 24.52 14.96
CA LYS A 50 -7.43 24.60 15.71
C LYS A 50 -6.32 23.77 15.06
N ALA A 51 -6.64 22.56 14.61
CA ALA A 51 -5.71 21.70 13.89
C ALA A 51 -5.29 22.35 12.55
N THR A 52 -6.24 22.87 11.79
CA THR A 52 -5.99 23.46 10.46
C THR A 52 -5.16 24.74 10.53
N LYS A 53 -5.56 25.72 11.36
CA LYS A 53 -4.90 27.04 11.40
C LYS A 53 -3.53 27.00 12.05
N ARG A 54 -3.32 26.11 13.04
CA ARG A 54 -2.07 26.08 13.81
C ARG A 54 -1.14 24.94 13.43
N GLN A 55 -1.56 24.06 12.51
CA GLN A 55 -0.88 22.79 12.20
C GLN A 55 -0.42 22.10 13.49
N ALA A 56 -1.37 22.00 14.43
CA ALA A 56 -1.11 21.54 15.78
C ALA A 56 -0.59 20.10 15.80
N TYR A 57 0.15 19.72 16.84
CA TYR A 57 0.70 18.37 16.99
C TYR A 57 -0.40 17.36 17.34
N VAL A 58 -0.31 16.18 16.74
CA VAL A 58 -1.18 15.03 16.96
C VAL A 58 -0.29 13.80 17.21
N CYS A 59 -0.54 13.04 18.28
CA CYS A 59 0.16 11.77 18.51
C CYS A 59 -0.05 10.82 17.33
N HIS A 60 0.96 10.01 17.00
CA HIS A 60 0.84 8.99 15.96
C HIS A 60 -0.32 8.01 16.21
N ILE A 61 -0.58 7.69 17.48
CA ILE A 61 -1.67 6.78 17.89
C ILE A 61 -3.03 7.24 17.35
N HIS A 62 -3.39 8.52 17.46
CA HIS A 62 -4.69 8.99 16.95
C HIS A 62 -4.79 8.92 15.42
N VAL A 63 -3.65 9.05 14.73
CA VAL A 63 -3.62 8.91 13.27
C VAL A 63 -3.86 7.45 12.91
N VAL A 64 -3.22 6.52 13.62
CA VAL A 64 -3.41 5.08 13.43
C VAL A 64 -4.84 4.67 13.77
N GLN A 65 -5.39 5.10 14.90
CA GLN A 65 -6.76 4.78 15.32
C GLN A 65 -7.79 5.20 14.25
N ALA A 66 -7.67 6.42 13.72
CA ALA A 66 -8.54 6.89 12.63
C ALA A 66 -8.39 6.02 11.37
N ALA A 67 -7.15 5.67 11.01
CA ALA A 67 -6.88 4.86 9.84
C ALA A 67 -7.38 3.42 10.01
N GLN A 68 -7.22 2.82 11.19
CA GLN A 68 -7.74 1.49 11.53
C GLN A 68 -9.27 1.47 11.48
N TYR A 69 -9.95 2.52 11.97
CA TYR A 69 -11.40 2.63 11.82
C TYR A 69 -11.84 2.63 10.35
N ILE A 70 -11.23 3.49 9.52
CA ILE A 70 -11.50 3.53 8.06
C ILE A 70 -11.28 2.16 7.44
N SER A 71 -10.22 1.47 7.85
CA SER A 71 -9.86 0.15 7.34
C SER A 71 -10.86 -0.92 7.74
N ALA A 72 -11.35 -0.89 8.98
CA ALA A 72 -12.39 -1.79 9.46
C ALA A 72 -13.70 -1.57 8.70
N GLU A 73 -14.11 -0.31 8.50
CA GLU A 73 -15.26 0.04 7.67
C GLU A 73 -15.10 -0.49 6.25
N MET A 74 -13.94 -0.33 5.62
CA MET A 74 -13.68 -0.92 4.29
C MET A 74 -13.90 -2.43 4.26
N VAL A 75 -13.39 -3.16 5.26
CA VAL A 75 -13.55 -4.62 5.35
C VAL A 75 -15.02 -5.02 5.46
N MET A 76 -15.85 -4.24 6.18
CA MET A 76 -17.30 -4.49 6.27
C MET A 76 -18.01 -4.44 4.91
N TYR A 77 -17.46 -3.69 3.94
CA TYR A 77 -17.96 -3.62 2.56
C TYR A 77 -17.20 -4.54 1.59
N GLY A 78 -16.41 -5.49 2.11
CA GLY A 78 -15.62 -6.43 1.31
C GLY A 78 -14.43 -5.79 0.57
N LYS A 79 -14.03 -4.58 0.98
CA LYS A 79 -12.88 -3.86 0.42
C LYS A 79 -11.64 -4.13 1.27
N ARG A 80 -10.50 -4.33 0.60
CA ARG A 80 -9.21 -4.61 1.23
C ARG A 80 -8.13 -3.71 0.62
N PHE A 81 -7.00 -3.60 1.29
CA PHE A 81 -5.85 -2.89 0.72
C PHE A 81 -5.30 -3.66 -0.47
N ALA A 82 -4.95 -2.93 -1.52
CA ALA A 82 -4.07 -3.45 -2.56
C ALA A 82 -2.62 -3.39 -2.05
N HIS A 83 -1.79 -4.28 -2.55
CA HIS A 83 -0.35 -4.25 -2.30
C HIS A 83 0.34 -4.11 -3.65
N PHE A 84 1.35 -3.26 -3.74
CA PHE A 84 2.18 -3.26 -4.94
C PHE A 84 3.21 -4.38 -4.85
N GLU A 85 3.34 -5.13 -5.95
CA GLU A 85 4.34 -6.18 -6.09
C GLU A 85 5.61 -5.56 -6.66
N ASP A 86 6.50 -5.14 -5.76
CA ASP A 86 7.85 -4.69 -6.07
C ASP A 86 8.83 -5.57 -5.27
N PRO A 87 9.59 -6.45 -5.92
CA PRO A 87 10.60 -7.30 -5.28
C PRO A 87 11.71 -6.53 -4.56
N SER A 88 11.89 -5.24 -4.89
CA SER A 88 12.89 -4.37 -4.27
C SER A 88 12.33 -3.53 -3.12
N ALA A 89 11.01 -3.56 -2.89
CA ALA A 89 10.39 -2.78 -1.83
C ALA A 89 10.43 -3.53 -0.50
N SER A 90 11.40 -3.16 0.34
CA SER A 90 11.39 -3.51 1.75
C SER A 90 10.36 -2.64 2.49
N GLY A 91 9.15 -3.16 2.70
CA GLY A 91 8.17 -2.58 3.63
C GLY A 91 6.82 -2.19 3.03
N ARG A 92 6.31 -1.01 3.43
CA ARG A 92 4.88 -0.60 3.43
C ARG A 92 4.27 -0.50 2.03
N THR A 93 3.86 -1.64 1.49
CA THR A 93 3.32 -1.76 0.12
C THR A 93 1.81 -1.59 0.01
N ALA A 94 1.10 -1.53 1.14
CA ALA A 94 -0.34 -1.37 1.18
C ALA A 94 -0.80 0.01 0.72
N TYR A 95 -1.81 0.05 -0.13
CA TYR A 95 -2.46 1.27 -0.59
C TYR A 95 -3.95 1.04 -0.89
N VAL A 96 -4.67 2.15 -1.05
CA VAL A 96 -6.06 2.19 -1.46
C VAL A 96 -6.26 3.17 -2.61
N THR A 97 -7.21 2.89 -3.48
CA THR A 97 -7.70 3.80 -4.51
C THR A 97 -9.01 4.45 -4.08
N ASP A 98 -9.42 5.51 -4.77
CA ASP A 98 -10.69 6.19 -4.50
C ASP A 98 -11.90 5.24 -4.63
N GLY A 99 -11.84 4.25 -5.53
CA GLY A 99 -12.88 3.24 -5.74
C GLY A 99 -12.91 2.13 -4.68
N ASP A 100 -11.91 2.07 -3.81
CA ASP A 100 -11.89 1.15 -2.67
C ASP A 100 -12.61 1.73 -1.44
N ILE A 101 -12.85 3.05 -1.41
CA ILE A 101 -13.48 3.73 -0.29
C ILE A 101 -15.02 3.58 -0.39
N PRO A 102 -15.69 3.00 0.63
CA PRO A 102 -17.15 2.88 0.62
C PRO A 102 -17.86 4.24 0.64
N GLN A 103 -18.92 4.38 -0.16
CA GLN A 103 -19.76 5.59 -0.19
C GLN A 103 -20.37 5.89 1.18
N GLU A 104 -20.81 4.87 1.92
CA GLU A 104 -21.42 5.05 3.24
C GLU A 104 -20.45 5.60 4.28
N LEU A 105 -19.17 5.25 4.20
CA LEU A 105 -18.14 5.83 5.06
C LEU A 105 -17.97 7.33 4.79
N VAL A 106 -17.93 7.73 3.51
CA VAL A 106 -17.86 9.16 3.12
C VAL A 106 -19.12 9.90 3.57
N ASN A 107 -20.30 9.28 3.43
CA ASN A 107 -21.56 9.85 3.89
C ASN A 107 -21.58 10.04 5.41
N ALA A 108 -21.09 9.06 6.16
CA ALA A 108 -20.99 9.14 7.62
C ALA A 108 -20.05 10.25 8.08
N ILE A 109 -18.86 10.35 7.47
CA ILE A 109 -17.91 11.43 7.76
C ILE A 109 -18.53 12.80 7.44
N ASN A 110 -19.19 12.94 6.29
CA ASN A 110 -19.82 14.20 5.89
C ASN A 110 -20.99 14.60 6.78
N ARG A 111 -21.79 13.65 7.25
CA ARG A 111 -22.86 13.88 8.23
C ARG A 111 -22.28 14.39 9.56
N MET A 112 -21.22 13.77 10.05
CA MET A 112 -20.53 14.22 11.26
C MET A 112 -19.89 15.62 11.08
N ALA A 113 -19.44 15.93 9.86
CA ALA A 113 -18.79 17.18 9.49
C ALA A 113 -19.76 18.28 8.98
N GLU A 114 -21.07 18.10 9.13
CA GLU A 114 -22.08 19.01 8.57
C GLU A 114 -21.78 20.48 8.90
N GLY A 115 -21.73 21.35 7.89
CA GLY A 115 -21.42 22.78 8.08
C GLY A 115 -19.93 23.12 8.26
N ILE A 116 -19.01 22.16 8.17
CA ILE A 116 -17.56 22.42 8.26
C ILE A 116 -16.91 22.46 6.88
N THR A 117 -16.90 21.33 6.18
CA THR A 117 -16.41 21.19 4.79
C THR A 117 -16.84 19.81 4.26
N ALA A 118 -17.13 19.72 2.97
CA ALA A 118 -17.39 18.43 2.33
C ALA A 118 -16.08 17.66 2.09
N VAL A 119 -16.11 16.36 2.39
CA VAL A 119 -15.04 15.38 2.19
C VAL A 119 -15.37 14.52 0.98
N THR A 120 -14.36 14.27 0.15
CA THR A 120 -14.46 13.40 -1.04
C THR A 120 -13.78 12.05 -0.80
N PHE A 121 -14.04 11.06 -1.67
CA PHE A 121 -13.31 9.79 -1.71
C PHE A 121 -11.79 9.99 -1.71
N ARG A 122 -11.32 10.94 -2.54
CA ARG A 122 -9.90 11.31 -2.66
C ARG A 122 -9.31 11.85 -1.36
N ASP A 123 -10.10 12.51 -0.53
CA ASP A 123 -9.61 13.00 0.77
C ASP A 123 -9.41 11.84 1.75
N VAL A 124 -10.31 10.86 1.75
CA VAL A 124 -10.22 9.66 2.60
C VAL A 124 -9.09 8.75 2.14
N SER A 125 -9.00 8.45 0.83
CA SER A 125 -7.93 7.62 0.27
C SER A 125 -6.56 8.25 0.49
N ARG A 126 -6.42 9.57 0.33
CA ARG A 126 -5.17 10.29 0.62
C ARG A 126 -4.79 10.20 2.10
N PHE A 127 -5.74 10.39 3.00
CA PHE A 127 -5.48 10.27 4.44
C PHE A 127 -5.02 8.86 4.80
N LEU A 128 -5.75 7.85 4.33
CA LEU A 128 -5.44 6.45 4.61
C LEU A 128 -4.09 6.05 4.00
N ASN A 129 -3.79 6.44 2.77
CA ASN A 129 -2.49 6.17 2.14
C ASN A 129 -1.33 6.85 2.88
N ASP A 130 -1.49 8.09 3.39
CA ASP A 130 -0.48 8.73 4.25
C ASP A 130 -0.25 7.92 5.54
N ALA A 131 -1.31 7.36 6.11
CA ALA A 131 -1.22 6.52 7.29
C ALA A 131 -0.56 5.16 6.98
N LEU A 132 -0.98 4.49 5.91
CA LEU A 132 -0.42 3.19 5.50
C LEU A 132 1.08 3.31 5.20
N LYS A 133 1.47 4.32 4.42
CA LYS A 133 2.87 4.63 4.10
C LYS A 133 3.73 4.91 5.34
N ARG A 134 3.14 5.33 6.46
CA ARG A 134 3.89 5.68 7.68
C ARG A 134 3.87 4.59 8.75
N TYR A 135 2.78 3.81 8.83
CA TYR A 135 2.50 3.01 10.01
C TYR A 135 2.22 1.54 9.74
N TYR A 136 1.68 1.15 8.57
CA TYR A 136 1.11 -0.19 8.33
C TYR A 136 2.01 -1.38 8.66
N ALA A 137 3.32 -1.24 8.44
CA ALA A 137 4.32 -2.26 8.76
C ALA A 137 5.19 -1.88 9.97
N THR A 138 4.60 -1.21 10.98
CA THR A 138 5.29 -0.78 12.20
C THR A 138 4.51 -1.22 13.43
N SER A 139 5.17 -1.32 14.58
CA SER A 139 4.53 -1.64 15.86
C SER A 139 3.44 -0.64 16.29
N LEU A 140 3.42 0.56 15.70
CA LEU A 140 2.36 1.52 15.94
C LEU A 140 1.02 1.10 15.34
N TRP A 141 1.03 0.22 14.33
CA TRP A 141 -0.17 -0.29 13.66
C TRP A 141 -0.68 -1.61 14.26
N GLU A 142 -0.06 -2.09 15.33
CA GLU A 142 -0.61 -3.21 16.08
C GLU A 142 -1.94 -2.80 16.70
N VAL A 143 -2.98 -3.61 16.46
CA VAL A 143 -4.28 -3.47 17.11
C VAL A 143 -4.06 -3.74 18.59
N LYS A 144 -3.88 -2.66 19.37
CA LYS A 144 -3.83 -2.77 20.83
C LYS A 144 -5.24 -3.16 21.28
N VAL A 145 -5.41 -4.44 21.58
CA VAL A 145 -6.46 -4.87 22.51
C VAL A 145 -6.14 -4.15 23.80
N GLU A 146 -6.94 -3.16 24.16
CA GLU A 146 -6.82 -2.50 25.46
C GLU A 146 -7.11 -3.56 26.52
N THR A 147 -6.06 -4.17 27.08
CA THR A 147 -6.17 -4.83 28.37
C THR A 147 -6.35 -3.72 29.37
N ASP A 148 -7.59 -3.55 29.80
CA ASP A 148 -7.96 -2.73 30.93
C ASP A 148 -7.16 -3.20 32.15
N VAL A 149 -6.09 -2.47 32.49
CA VAL A 149 -5.36 -2.66 33.75
C VAL A 149 -5.88 -1.60 34.70
N GLY A 150 -7.04 -1.90 35.30
CA GLY A 150 -7.61 -1.19 36.42
C GLY A 150 -7.73 -2.11 37.63
N GLY A 151 -6.78 -1.99 38.56
CA GLY A 151 -6.93 -2.10 40.02
C GLY A 151 -7.66 -3.29 40.66
N ASP A 152 -6.91 -4.01 41.51
CA ASP A 152 -7.31 -5.09 42.42
C ASP A 152 -8.64 -4.93 43.19
N ALA A 153 -9.48 -5.98 43.19
CA ALA A 153 -9.92 -6.75 44.37
C ALA A 153 -10.78 -7.99 43.99
N HIS A 154 -10.35 -9.17 44.48
CA HIS A 154 -10.91 -10.54 44.39
C HIS A 154 -12.29 -10.75 45.10
N PRO A 155 -12.92 -11.96 45.10
CA PRO A 155 -13.20 -12.93 44.03
C PRO A 155 -14.65 -13.52 44.10
N MET A 156 -14.96 -14.47 43.20
CA MET A 156 -16.03 -15.49 43.22
C MET A 156 -17.20 -15.28 42.24
N GLY A 157 -17.35 -16.22 41.30
CA GLY A 157 -18.53 -16.39 40.47
C GLY A 157 -18.23 -16.94 39.09
N ASP A 158 -18.11 -18.26 39.01
CA ASP A 158 -18.12 -19.10 37.81
C ASP A 158 -19.37 -18.84 36.95
N ASP A 159 -19.19 -18.40 35.69
CA ASP A 159 -19.99 -18.87 34.56
C ASP A 159 -19.27 -18.57 33.22
N GLY A 160 -19.14 -19.61 32.40
CA GLY A 160 -18.33 -19.64 31.19
C GLY A 160 -19.03 -19.02 29.98
N GLY A 161 -18.59 -17.81 29.60
CA GLY A 161 -18.94 -17.19 28.32
C GLY A 161 -17.68 -16.71 27.59
N LYS A 162 -17.08 -17.55 26.76
CA LYS A 162 -15.88 -17.22 25.97
C LYS A 162 -16.20 -16.15 24.90
N PRO A 163 -15.61 -14.94 24.95
CA PRO A 163 -15.82 -13.95 23.90
C PRO A 163 -15.07 -14.37 22.62
N LYS A 164 -15.74 -14.26 21.48
CA LYS A 164 -15.19 -14.58 20.15
C LYS A 164 -14.14 -13.54 19.76
N ASN A 165 -12.97 -14.01 19.34
CA ASN A 165 -11.83 -13.20 18.98
C ASN A 165 -12.01 -12.58 17.58
N LEU A 166 -11.86 -11.26 17.46
CA LEU A 166 -11.98 -10.53 16.21
C LEU A 166 -10.81 -10.79 15.23
N SER A 167 -9.75 -11.48 15.67
CA SER A 167 -8.63 -11.88 14.82
C SER A 167 -8.98 -13.00 13.82
N GLU A 168 -10.06 -13.75 14.03
CA GLU A 168 -10.51 -14.81 13.11
C GLU A 168 -11.35 -14.28 11.93
N ILE A 169 -11.81 -13.04 11.96
CA ILE A 169 -12.62 -12.44 10.87
C ILE A 169 -11.72 -11.95 9.73
N LEU A 170 -10.45 -11.62 10.02
CA LEU A 170 -9.53 -11.01 9.05
C LEU A 170 -8.73 -12.02 8.22
N TYR A 171 -8.73 -13.31 8.58
CA TYR A 171 -8.00 -14.36 7.87
C TYR A 171 -8.75 -15.71 7.85
N PRO A 172 -9.50 -16.05 6.80
CA PRO A 172 -9.98 -17.41 6.61
C PRO A 172 -9.11 -18.12 5.56
N ASN A 173 -8.35 -19.13 5.98
CA ASN A 173 -8.09 -20.30 5.15
C ASN A 173 -7.84 -21.53 6.03
N GLY A 174 -8.61 -22.58 5.77
CA GLY A 174 -8.48 -23.88 6.42
C GLY A 174 -9.84 -24.47 6.78
N ALA A 175 -10.48 -25.15 5.82
CA ALA A 175 -11.72 -25.88 6.03
C ALA A 175 -11.55 -26.98 7.09
N ILE A 176 -12.49 -27.07 8.04
CA ILE A 176 -12.79 -28.30 8.78
C ILE A 176 -14.30 -28.50 8.72
N LYS A 177 -14.74 -29.57 8.05
CA LYS A 177 -16.08 -30.14 8.28
C LYS A 177 -15.97 -31.23 9.35
N SER A 178 -16.96 -31.19 10.23
CA SER A 178 -17.24 -32.02 11.39
C SER A 178 -17.15 -33.54 11.17
N SER A 179 -16.76 -34.25 12.23
CA SER A 179 -16.88 -35.69 12.44
C SER A 179 -18.31 -36.19 12.65
N GLY A 180 -18.49 -37.50 12.35
CA GLY A 180 -19.51 -38.46 12.82
C GLY A 180 -20.41 -38.99 11.70
N SER A 181 -20.58 -40.29 11.41
CA SER A 181 -20.05 -41.58 11.90
C SER A 181 -20.28 -42.67 10.83
N ASP A 182 -19.63 -43.82 11.03
CA ASP A 182 -19.98 -45.19 10.59
C ASP A 182 -19.54 -45.79 9.23
N GLU A 183 -18.74 -46.86 9.40
CA GLU A 183 -18.61 -48.16 8.70
C GLU A 183 -17.91 -48.31 7.32
N ASP A 184 -16.84 -49.13 7.39
CA ASP A 184 -16.12 -50.02 6.45
C ASP A 184 -16.39 -49.98 4.93
N ILE A 185 -15.29 -50.03 4.13
CA ILE A 185 -14.92 -51.12 3.20
C ILE A 185 -13.80 -50.71 2.18
N HIS A 186 -12.72 -51.50 2.18
CA HIS A 186 -11.73 -51.87 1.13
C HIS A 186 -10.80 -50.90 0.37
N GLN A 187 -9.51 -51.31 0.38
CA GLN A 187 -8.37 -51.05 -0.52
C GLN A 187 -8.65 -50.48 -1.93
N ARG A 188 -7.87 -49.46 -2.31
CA ARG A 188 -6.82 -49.57 -3.37
C ARG A 188 -5.91 -48.34 -3.42
N ALA A 189 -4.62 -48.60 -3.59
CA ALA A 189 -3.55 -47.64 -3.84
C ALA A 189 -3.73 -46.88 -5.17
N ILE A 190 -3.24 -45.64 -5.23
CA ILE A 190 -2.46 -45.07 -6.35
C ILE A 190 -1.57 -43.96 -5.76
N SER A 191 -0.30 -44.01 -6.16
CA SER A 191 0.78 -43.14 -5.77
C SER A 191 0.87 -41.86 -6.63
N THR A 192 1.64 -40.89 -6.11
CA THR A 192 2.46 -39.87 -6.81
C THR A 192 1.77 -38.73 -7.57
N SER A 193 2.02 -37.48 -7.16
CA SER A 193 3.14 -36.72 -7.74
C SER A 193 3.58 -35.57 -6.81
N SER A 194 4.90 -35.51 -6.64
CA SER A 194 5.68 -34.51 -5.89
C SER A 194 5.53 -33.13 -6.52
N PHE A 195 5.33 -32.09 -5.72
CA PHE A 195 5.61 -30.72 -6.12
C PHE A 195 6.82 -30.26 -5.32
N ASP A 196 7.96 -30.23 -6.00
CA ASP A 196 9.24 -29.79 -5.46
C ASP A 196 9.15 -28.35 -4.95
N GLU A 197 9.49 -28.21 -3.68
CA GLU A 197 9.70 -26.97 -2.96
C GLU A 197 11.04 -26.37 -3.43
N PHE A 198 10.97 -25.38 -4.32
CA PHE A 198 12.16 -24.63 -4.75
C PHE A 198 12.54 -23.64 -3.64
N ALA A 199 13.37 -24.11 -2.70
CA ALA A 199 14.08 -23.26 -1.76
C ALA A 199 15.03 -22.34 -2.55
N PRO A 200 15.04 -21.01 -2.31
CA PRO A 200 16.11 -20.18 -2.80
C PRO A 200 17.36 -20.44 -1.96
N ASP A 201 18.43 -20.91 -2.60
CA ASP A 201 19.80 -20.84 -2.08
C ASP A 201 20.12 -19.35 -1.85
N ASP A 202 20.00 -18.90 -0.60
CA ASP A 202 20.35 -17.56 -0.16
C ASP A 202 21.77 -17.54 0.41
N ASP A 203 22.75 -17.61 -0.49
CA ASP A 203 24.14 -17.21 -0.21
C ASP A 203 24.36 -15.72 -0.59
N THR A 204 23.31 -14.89 -0.58
CA THR A 204 23.47 -13.45 -0.81
C THR A 204 23.88 -12.79 0.50
N GLU A 205 25.18 -12.60 0.68
CA GLU A 205 25.76 -11.88 1.81
C GLU A 205 25.30 -10.41 1.81
N TYR A 206 24.21 -10.11 2.52
CA TYR A 206 23.75 -8.74 2.73
C TYR A 206 24.76 -8.01 3.62
N ALA A 207 25.67 -7.25 2.99
CA ALA A 207 26.54 -6.33 3.70
C ALA A 207 25.67 -5.32 4.46
N SER A 208 25.59 -5.51 5.77
CA SER A 208 24.86 -4.63 6.68
C SER A 208 25.57 -3.28 6.71
N LEU A 209 25.08 -2.31 5.93
CA LEU A 209 25.60 -0.95 5.99
C LEU A 209 25.18 -0.30 7.33
N PRO A 210 26.09 0.43 8.00
CA PRO A 210 25.75 1.13 9.24
C PRO A 210 24.65 2.15 8.99
N MET A 211 23.69 2.21 9.92
CA MET A 211 22.58 3.17 9.90
C MET A 211 23.14 4.60 9.87
N SER A 212 23.08 5.24 8.71
CA SER A 212 23.41 6.65 8.50
C SER A 212 22.13 7.46 8.35
N ASP A 213 22.10 8.66 8.93
CA ASP A 213 20.99 9.62 8.83
C ASP A 213 20.86 10.26 7.43
N HIS A 214 21.69 9.85 6.47
CA HIS A 214 21.65 10.31 5.09
C HIS A 214 21.38 9.15 4.12
N PRO A 215 20.49 9.32 3.13
CA PRO A 215 20.29 8.32 2.10
C PRO A 215 21.64 8.07 1.41
N PRO A 216 21.97 6.81 1.08
CA PRO A 216 23.22 6.50 0.39
C PRO A 216 23.28 7.31 -0.92
N SER A 217 24.29 8.17 -1.04
CA SER A 217 24.56 8.86 -2.30
C SER A 217 25.12 7.86 -3.29
N LEU A 218 24.39 7.61 -4.37
CA LEU A 218 24.91 6.83 -5.49
C LEU A 218 25.98 7.67 -6.19
N GLN A 219 27.09 7.04 -6.57
CA GLN A 219 28.07 7.67 -7.44
C GLN A 219 27.46 7.86 -8.83
N GLU A 220 27.92 8.89 -9.54
CA GLU A 220 27.54 9.09 -10.93
C GLU A 220 27.89 7.84 -11.76
N THR A 221 27.02 7.51 -12.71
CA THR A 221 27.23 6.36 -13.60
C THR A 221 28.45 6.61 -14.46
N ASP A 222 29.35 5.62 -14.53
CA ASP A 222 30.51 5.64 -15.42
C ASP A 222 30.06 5.92 -16.87
N PRO A 223 30.60 6.95 -17.55
CA PRO A 223 30.23 7.28 -18.92
C PRO A 223 30.38 6.12 -19.90
N GLU A 224 31.40 5.26 -19.74
CA GLU A 224 31.57 4.09 -20.62
C GLU A 224 30.45 3.05 -20.44
N ALA A 225 29.80 3.03 -19.28
CA ALA A 225 28.67 2.15 -19.02
C ALA A 225 27.42 2.58 -19.80
N LEU A 226 27.30 3.86 -20.18
CA LEU A 226 26.17 4.38 -20.94
C LEU A 226 26.17 3.92 -22.40
N ASP A 227 27.35 3.60 -22.96
CA ASP A 227 27.52 3.14 -24.34
C ASP A 227 27.45 1.60 -24.49
N ARG A 228 27.27 0.87 -23.38
CA ARG A 228 27.22 -0.61 -23.37
C ARG A 228 25.80 -1.13 -23.50
N TYR A 229 25.61 -2.17 -24.31
CA TYR A 229 24.36 -2.91 -24.39
C TYR A 229 24.27 -3.96 -23.29
N TYR A 230 23.15 -3.95 -22.55
CA TYR A 230 22.86 -4.92 -21.50
C TYR A 230 21.79 -5.90 -21.95
N LEU A 231 22.04 -7.20 -21.71
CA LEU A 231 21.02 -8.22 -21.93
C LEU A 231 20.01 -8.17 -20.78
N VAL A 232 18.76 -7.80 -21.09
CA VAL A 232 17.69 -7.70 -20.09
C VAL A 232 16.56 -8.65 -20.46
N LYS A 233 16.06 -9.40 -19.47
CA LYS A 233 14.87 -10.25 -19.69
C LYS A 233 13.65 -9.38 -20.03
N GLY A 234 12.84 -9.81 -20.99
CA GLY A 234 11.70 -9.01 -21.47
C GLY A 234 10.72 -8.59 -20.38
N ASN A 235 10.49 -9.44 -19.36
CA ASN A 235 9.67 -9.09 -18.22
C ASN A 235 10.26 -7.95 -17.38
N LEU A 236 11.58 -7.93 -17.16
CA LEU A 236 12.27 -6.85 -16.45
C LEU A 236 12.22 -5.55 -17.25
N LEU A 237 12.42 -5.62 -18.56
CA LEU A 237 12.26 -4.46 -19.44
C LEU A 237 10.84 -3.88 -19.36
N MET A 238 9.82 -4.72 -19.34
CA MET A 238 8.42 -4.30 -19.19
C MET A 238 8.10 -3.66 -17.83
N GLN A 239 8.89 -3.92 -16.78
CA GLN A 239 8.73 -3.23 -15.50
C GLN A 239 9.12 -1.74 -15.60
N LEU A 240 10.08 -1.41 -16.47
CA LEU A 240 10.49 -0.01 -16.71
C LEU A 240 9.38 0.77 -17.44
N PHE A 241 8.63 0.11 -18.32
CA PHE A 241 7.52 0.70 -19.08
C PHE A 241 6.17 0.61 -18.37
N ARG A 242 6.13 0.69 -17.03
CA ARG A 242 4.85 0.82 -16.29
C ARG A 242 4.32 2.26 -16.27
N LEU A 243 5.24 3.22 -16.32
CA LEU A 243 4.97 4.65 -16.31
C LEU A 243 5.43 5.27 -17.63
N CYS A 244 4.78 6.34 -18.05
CA CYS A 244 5.11 7.05 -19.26
C CYS A 244 6.47 7.73 -19.09
N PRO A 245 7.46 7.45 -19.95
CA PRO A 245 8.80 8.04 -19.82
C PRO A 245 8.81 9.57 -20.02
N ARG A 246 7.73 10.16 -20.53
CA ARG A 246 7.59 11.62 -20.69
C ARG A 246 6.93 12.33 -19.51
N CYS A 247 5.87 11.77 -18.93
CA CYS A 247 5.04 12.47 -17.95
C CYS A 247 4.86 11.71 -16.62
N GLY A 248 5.40 10.50 -16.51
CA GLY A 248 5.30 9.68 -15.31
C GLY A 248 3.93 9.06 -15.02
N HIS A 249 2.90 9.30 -15.86
CA HIS A 249 1.59 8.67 -15.69
C HIS A 249 1.58 7.20 -16.09
N LYS A 250 0.72 6.40 -15.45
CA LYS A 250 0.59 4.98 -15.77
C LYS A 250 0.20 4.80 -17.24
N LEU A 251 0.92 3.92 -17.93
CA LEU A 251 0.61 3.58 -19.31
C LEU A 251 -0.64 2.70 -19.35
N SER A 252 -1.58 3.02 -20.25
CA SER A 252 -2.83 2.26 -20.40
C SER A 252 -2.63 0.98 -21.19
N ALA A 253 -1.70 1.00 -22.14
CA ALA A 253 -1.31 -0.17 -22.93
C ALA A 253 0.19 -0.14 -23.20
N VAL A 254 0.83 -1.31 -23.09
CA VAL A 254 2.25 -1.53 -23.36
C VAL A 254 2.42 -2.90 -24.01
N GLN A 255 3.19 -2.96 -25.08
CA GLN A 255 3.46 -4.18 -25.83
C GLN A 255 4.95 -4.27 -26.14
N LEU A 256 5.56 -5.39 -25.79
CA LEU A 256 6.91 -5.74 -26.18
C LEU A 256 6.88 -6.59 -27.45
N THR A 257 7.72 -6.25 -28.41
CA THR A 257 7.92 -7.03 -29.64
C THR A 257 9.42 -7.22 -29.86
N PRO A 258 9.90 -8.46 -30.02
CA PRO A 258 11.28 -8.70 -30.41
C PRO A 258 11.46 -8.42 -31.91
N THR A 259 12.56 -7.80 -32.30
CA THR A 259 12.94 -7.63 -33.71
C THR A 259 14.45 -7.78 -33.84
N GLY A 260 14.89 -8.91 -34.39
CA GLY A 260 16.31 -9.30 -34.36
C GLY A 260 16.80 -9.44 -32.91
N THR A 261 17.88 -8.74 -32.58
CA THR A 261 18.44 -8.65 -31.22
C THR A 261 17.90 -7.44 -30.44
N ALA A 262 17.05 -6.62 -31.05
CA ALA A 262 16.48 -5.43 -30.42
C ALA A 262 15.10 -5.70 -29.80
N ALA A 263 14.86 -5.05 -28.66
CA ALA A 263 13.55 -4.99 -28.04
C ALA A 263 12.82 -3.71 -28.47
N ILE A 264 11.61 -3.86 -28.98
CA ILE A 264 10.73 -2.75 -29.35
C ILE A 264 9.57 -2.70 -28.37
N VAL A 265 9.40 -1.56 -27.71
CA VAL A 265 8.29 -1.32 -26.78
C VAL A 265 7.35 -0.28 -27.37
N ASN A 266 6.14 -0.71 -27.67
CA ASN A 266 5.03 0.15 -28.07
C ASN A 266 4.17 0.48 -26.84
N PHE A 267 3.82 1.75 -26.64
CA PHE A 267 3.04 2.15 -25.46
C PHE A 267 2.08 3.31 -25.75
N VAL A 268 1.01 3.36 -24.95
CA VAL A 268 -0.02 4.41 -24.97
C VAL A 268 -0.14 5.03 -23.59
N CYS A 269 -0.09 6.36 -23.54
CA CYS A 269 -0.29 7.15 -22.33
C CYS A 269 -1.52 8.02 -22.54
N GLU A 270 -2.59 7.82 -21.78
CA GLU A 270 -3.85 8.55 -21.93
C GLU A 270 -3.67 10.06 -21.74
N ASP A 271 -2.84 10.48 -20.79
CA ASP A 271 -2.59 11.91 -20.53
C ASP A 271 -1.76 12.58 -21.64
N CYS A 272 -0.83 11.84 -22.26
CA CYS A 272 -0.11 12.34 -23.44
C CYS A 272 -0.93 12.22 -24.72
N TYR A 273 -1.90 11.30 -24.77
CA TYR A 273 -2.68 10.98 -25.95
C TYR A 273 -3.56 12.17 -26.36
N VAL A 274 -4.08 12.93 -25.39
CA VAL A 274 -4.88 14.15 -25.60
C VAL A 274 -4.15 15.18 -26.48
N HIS A 275 -2.81 15.22 -26.42
CA HIS A 275 -2.01 16.18 -27.17
C HIS A 275 -1.40 15.60 -28.46
N GLN A 276 -1.31 14.28 -28.59
CA GLN A 276 -0.69 13.56 -29.71
C GLN A 276 -1.24 12.13 -29.82
N PRO A 277 -2.21 11.87 -30.70
CA PRO A 277 -2.92 10.59 -30.76
C PRO A 277 -2.16 9.55 -31.60
N TYR A 278 -1.03 9.06 -31.09
CA TYR A 278 -0.30 7.95 -31.70
C TYR A 278 0.33 7.02 -30.66
N VAL A 279 0.47 5.75 -31.03
CA VAL A 279 1.22 4.76 -30.25
C VAL A 279 2.70 5.17 -30.26
N LYS A 280 3.28 5.37 -29.08
CA LYS A 280 4.69 5.73 -28.93
C LYS A 280 5.54 4.47 -28.98
N ARG A 281 6.70 4.57 -29.62
CA ARG A 281 7.63 3.47 -29.84
C ARG A 281 8.99 3.81 -29.23
N TRP A 282 9.51 2.89 -28.43
CA TRP A 282 10.86 2.90 -27.90
C TRP A 282 11.61 1.68 -28.42
N GLU A 283 12.90 1.85 -28.73
CA GLU A 283 13.77 0.82 -29.30
C GLU A 283 15.03 0.73 -28.45
N SER A 284 15.47 -0.50 -28.13
CA SER A 284 16.65 -0.73 -27.31
C SER A 284 17.98 -0.48 -28.04
N GLN A 285 17.93 -0.22 -29.34
CA GLN A 285 19.08 0.05 -30.21
C GLN A 285 18.67 1.14 -31.20
N GLU A 286 19.56 2.11 -31.46
CA GLU A 286 19.32 3.12 -32.49
C GLU A 286 19.35 2.47 -33.89
N ARG A 287 18.53 2.98 -34.82
CA ARG A 287 18.33 2.40 -36.17
C ARG A 287 19.50 2.61 -37.14
N ASP A 288 20.74 2.56 -36.69
CA ASP A 288 21.91 2.65 -37.58
C ASP A 288 22.45 1.27 -38.02
N THR A 289 21.97 0.16 -37.44
CA THR A 289 22.52 -1.18 -37.70
C THR A 289 21.61 -2.14 -38.47
N ILE A 290 20.28 -1.99 -38.42
CA ILE A 290 19.37 -2.96 -39.08
C ILE A 290 19.36 -2.80 -40.61
N GLN A 291 19.64 -1.60 -41.16
CA GLN A 291 19.66 -1.42 -42.62
C GLN A 291 20.92 -1.99 -43.31
N ARG A 292 22.02 -2.24 -42.60
CA ARG A 292 23.23 -2.81 -43.24
C ARG A 292 23.09 -4.31 -43.49
N GLU A 293 22.46 -5.07 -42.60
CA GLU A 293 22.30 -6.51 -42.79
C GLU A 293 21.10 -6.87 -43.69
N GLU A 294 20.00 -6.11 -43.67
CA GLU A 294 18.87 -6.34 -44.59
C GLU A 294 19.13 -5.85 -46.03
N LEU A 295 20.04 -4.89 -46.25
CA LEU A 295 20.47 -4.49 -47.60
C LEU A 295 21.59 -5.39 -48.14
N LEU A 296 22.37 -6.05 -47.29
CA LEU A 296 23.36 -7.04 -47.74
C LEU A 296 22.72 -8.39 -48.12
N PHE A 297 21.61 -8.79 -47.49
CA PHE A 297 20.87 -10.00 -47.88
C PHE A 297 19.95 -9.85 -49.11
N LYS A 298 19.73 -8.63 -49.61
CA LYS A 298 18.93 -8.37 -50.83
C LYS A 298 19.75 -8.13 -52.09
N CYS A 299 21.09 -8.20 -52.03
CA CYS A 299 21.98 -8.06 -53.19
C CYS A 299 22.62 -9.38 -53.67
N GLU A 300 22.27 -10.52 -53.09
CA GLU A 300 22.70 -11.85 -53.58
C GLU A 300 21.51 -12.68 -54.06
N THR A 301 20.87 -12.24 -55.14
CA THR A 301 20.13 -13.09 -56.11
C THR A 301 20.24 -12.48 -57.49
#